data_AF-A0AA37QJV9-F1
#
_entry.id   AF-A0AA37QJV9-F1
#
_cell.length_a   1.000
_cell.length_b   1.000
_cell.length_c   1.000
_cell.angle_alpha   90.00
_cell.angle_beta   90.00
_cell.angle_gamma   90.00
#
_symmetry.space_group_name_H-M   'P 1'
#
loop_
_entity.id
_entity.type
_entity.pdbx_description
1 polymer ?
#
loop_
_entity_poly.entity_id
_entity_poly.type
_entity_poly.pdbx_seq_one_letter_code
_entity_poly.pdbx_strand_id
1 'polypeptide(L)'
;MTPDMPVIPPGALPGAPQGVGRASAGAGGVGGAEVALDRTVVLMRDHVGSAAPDRALVDALLGVRVLLVADRANLATAAGQTALVTTGLLAARSGAQLVFDLPDVPRRGAQPPLTGDRLLGALLETTADLVPGQTALEGLPGGVDADVAVLIGDTPWVPGRHRAALAIRLSGDAWTGAIAPAAMGGTRWRDEASPFGALAAGGLAAGEAFKAAMRTLAPAALAPAVFPRFFAPVASASVALAPPGTPAPSPLLGAVDFVSGGAITQAALFALARIADVRATARVIEPDVNDLTNVNRYALLRRSRVGLRKVDDLAAQAAAETLGGITVTPVPLRYDETTEAVLAPLAPAVLVGVDHIPTRWAVQRAVQRAVQRAVQRTRPSWLGVGATDHYLAVASFHRHGTACAGCLHPTDAAGGGVLPTLAVVSHWAGLWLAALFARYAAGVPAPLSAQSVFSAMLQPDSSGAVWAAPVPHHDDCPVRCRAESA
;
A
#
# COMPACT_ATOMS: atom_id res chain seq x y z
N MET A 1 13.67 17.58 26.11
CA MET A 1 14.70 16.55 25.86
C MET A 1 13.97 15.24 25.58
N THR A 2 13.61 15.02 24.33
CA THR A 2 13.12 13.71 23.86
C THR A 2 14.32 12.76 23.87
N PRO A 3 14.23 11.58 24.51
CA PRO A 3 15.32 10.61 24.46
C PRO A 3 15.47 10.13 23.02
N ASP A 4 16.70 10.18 22.51
CA ASP A 4 17.07 9.64 21.20
C ASP A 4 16.59 8.20 21.10
N MET A 5 15.61 7.96 20.21
CA MET A 5 15.33 6.62 19.74
C MET A 5 16.60 6.11 19.04
N PRO A 6 17.08 4.89 19.34
CA PRO A 6 18.23 4.35 18.65
C PRO A 6 17.92 4.31 17.14
N VAL A 7 18.67 5.10 16.38
CA VAL A 7 18.70 5.00 14.92
C VAL A 7 19.27 3.63 14.60
N ILE A 8 18.41 2.68 14.22
CA ILE A 8 18.85 1.38 13.73
C ILE A 8 19.53 1.65 12.38
N PRO A 9 20.85 1.43 12.23
CA PRO A 9 21.53 1.67 10.97
C PRO A 9 20.95 0.74 9.90
N PRO A 10 20.74 1.24 8.66
CA PRO A 10 20.32 0.40 7.55
C PRO A 10 21.42 -0.63 7.27
N GLY A 11 21.19 -1.90 7.63
CA GLY A 11 22.14 -3.00 7.42
C GLY A 11 22.36 -3.95 8.61
N ALA A 12 21.80 -3.68 9.79
CA ALA A 12 21.94 -4.56 10.96
C ALA A 12 20.58 -4.94 11.57
N LEU A 13 19.79 -5.74 10.85
CA LEU A 13 18.70 -6.49 11.47
C LEU A 13 19.19 -7.94 11.70
N PRO A 14 19.01 -8.51 12.91
CA PRO A 14 19.28 -9.91 13.14
C PRO A 14 18.43 -10.76 12.18
N GLY A 15 19.06 -11.74 11.53
CA GLY A 15 18.40 -12.59 10.54
C GLY A 15 17.09 -13.16 11.06
N ALA A 16 16.02 -12.99 10.26
CA ALA A 16 14.71 -13.51 10.57
C ALA A 16 14.78 -15.01 10.89
N PRO A 17 14.05 -15.51 11.90
CA PRO A 17 13.98 -16.94 12.16
C PRO A 17 13.46 -17.67 10.91
N GLN A 18 14.15 -18.75 10.54
CA GLN A 18 13.80 -19.56 9.38
C GLN A 18 12.36 -20.09 9.53
N GLY A 19 11.44 -19.56 8.72
CA GLY A 19 10.06 -20.00 8.69
C GLY A 19 9.95 -21.45 8.23
N VAL A 20 9.37 -22.31 9.08
CA VAL A 20 9.05 -23.70 8.74
C VAL A 20 7.98 -23.70 7.65
N GLY A 21 8.33 -24.14 6.44
CA GLY A 21 7.41 -24.23 5.32
C GLY A 21 6.24 -25.18 5.63
N ARG A 22 5.01 -24.64 5.69
CA ARG A 22 3.79 -25.46 5.70
C ARG A 22 3.25 -25.58 4.29
N ALA A 23 3.11 -26.82 3.84
CA ALA A 23 2.40 -27.16 2.61
C ALA A 23 0.90 -26.80 2.73
N SER A 24 0.34 -26.21 1.67
CA SER A 24 -1.08 -25.88 1.55
C SER A 24 -1.91 -27.15 1.35
N ALA A 25 -2.71 -27.51 2.36
CA ALA A 25 -3.73 -28.56 2.24
C ALA A 25 -5.14 -27.93 2.10
N GLY A 26 -5.95 -28.54 1.25
CA GLY A 26 -7.20 -28.00 0.70
C GLY A 26 -8.40 -27.90 1.66
N ALA A 27 -9.43 -27.27 1.10
CA ALA A 27 -10.64 -26.73 1.71
C ALA A 27 -11.50 -27.71 2.54
N GLY A 28 -11.93 -27.24 3.71
CA GLY A 28 -12.95 -27.88 4.55
C GLY A 28 -13.32 -27.05 5.78
N GLY A 29 -14.25 -26.10 5.63
CA GLY A 29 -15.24 -25.72 6.66
C GLY A 29 -14.85 -24.83 7.85
N VAL A 30 -13.61 -24.79 8.32
CA VAL A 30 -13.21 -23.95 9.49
C VAL A 30 -11.79 -23.45 9.24
N GLY A 31 -11.61 -22.17 8.88
CA GLY A 31 -10.25 -21.62 8.63
C GLY A 31 -10.11 -20.46 7.64
N GLY A 32 -11.20 -19.92 7.09
CA GLY A 32 -11.12 -18.94 6.00
C GLY A 32 -10.41 -17.63 6.39
N ALA A 33 -10.60 -17.16 7.63
CA ALA A 33 -9.96 -15.95 8.13
C ALA A 33 -8.48 -16.20 8.43
N GLU A 34 -8.16 -17.34 9.03
CA GLU A 34 -6.81 -17.76 9.36
C GLU A 34 -5.92 -17.83 8.12
N VAL A 35 -6.45 -18.37 7.01
CA VAL A 35 -5.72 -18.39 5.72
C VAL A 35 -5.63 -16.99 5.12
N ALA A 36 -6.72 -16.23 5.09
CA ALA A 36 -6.71 -14.89 4.50
C ALA A 36 -5.73 -13.95 5.20
N LEU A 37 -5.58 -14.07 6.53
CA LEU A 37 -4.75 -13.22 7.37
C LEU A 37 -3.36 -13.81 7.67
N ASP A 38 -2.95 -14.95 7.06
CA ASP A 38 -1.70 -15.65 7.43
C ASP A 38 -0.50 -14.70 7.46
N ARG A 39 -0.36 -13.87 6.42
CA ARG A 39 0.83 -13.03 6.24
C ARG A 39 0.90 -11.93 7.30
N THR A 40 -0.26 -11.44 7.72
CA THR A 40 -0.39 -10.50 8.83
C THR A 40 -0.02 -11.20 10.14
N VAL A 41 -0.53 -12.42 10.36
CA VAL A 41 -0.22 -13.21 11.57
C VAL A 41 1.28 -13.49 11.69
N VAL A 42 1.94 -13.88 10.59
CA VAL A 42 3.41 -14.08 10.58
C VAL A 42 4.13 -12.81 11.01
N LEU A 43 3.70 -11.63 10.52
CA LEU A 43 4.30 -10.35 10.91
C LEU A 43 4.04 -9.99 12.38
N MET A 44 2.88 -10.35 12.93
CA MET A 44 2.57 -10.13 14.34
C MET A 44 3.47 -10.97 15.26
N ARG A 45 3.98 -12.12 14.79
CA ARG A 45 4.90 -13.00 15.54
C ARG A 45 6.27 -12.37 15.80
N ASP A 46 6.63 -11.30 15.11
CA ASP A 46 7.82 -10.51 15.44
C ASP A 46 7.70 -9.83 16.80
N HIS A 47 6.47 -9.65 17.30
CA HIS A 47 6.20 -8.93 18.54
C HIS A 47 5.40 -9.74 19.58
N VAL A 48 4.77 -10.84 19.18
CA VAL A 48 3.87 -11.65 20.03
C VAL A 48 4.40 -13.07 20.17
N GLY A 49 4.64 -13.48 21.42
CA GLY A 49 5.23 -14.78 21.74
C GLY A 49 4.32 -15.96 21.44
N SER A 50 4.91 -17.15 21.34
CA SER A 50 4.22 -18.41 21.03
C SER A 50 3.16 -18.82 22.06
N ALA A 51 3.14 -18.20 23.24
CA ALA A 51 2.11 -18.40 24.26
C ALA A 51 0.70 -17.98 23.79
N ALA A 52 0.59 -16.97 22.92
CA ALA A 52 -0.66 -16.67 22.25
C ALA A 52 -0.79 -17.58 21.01
N PRO A 53 -1.86 -18.38 20.84
CA PRO A 53 -2.05 -19.17 19.63
C PRO A 53 -2.37 -18.28 18.42
N ASP A 54 -2.10 -18.73 17.18
CA ASP A 54 -2.38 -17.94 15.96
C ASP A 54 -3.84 -17.49 15.88
N ARG A 55 -4.76 -18.31 16.38
CA ARG A 55 -6.18 -17.96 16.46
C ARG A 55 -6.44 -16.72 17.33
N ALA A 56 -5.72 -16.53 18.42
CA ALA A 56 -5.86 -15.33 19.25
C ALA A 56 -5.39 -14.06 18.49
N LEU A 57 -4.40 -14.19 17.60
CA LEU A 57 -3.95 -13.08 16.75
C LEU A 57 -5.02 -12.74 15.70
N VAL A 58 -5.62 -13.76 15.08
CA VAL A 58 -6.74 -13.60 14.13
C VAL A 58 -7.96 -12.98 14.82
N ASP A 59 -8.33 -13.49 16.00
CA ASP A 59 -9.45 -12.97 16.79
C ASP A 59 -9.20 -11.52 17.21
N ALA A 60 -7.95 -11.15 17.54
CA ALA A 60 -7.59 -9.75 17.83
C ALA A 60 -7.79 -8.83 16.62
N LEU A 61 -7.42 -9.28 15.41
CA LEU A 61 -7.64 -8.52 14.17
C LEU A 61 -9.14 -8.37 13.86
N LEU A 62 -9.88 -9.47 13.96
CA LEU A 62 -11.33 -9.50 13.72
C LEU A 62 -12.14 -8.82 14.82
N GLY A 63 -11.56 -8.60 16.01
CA GLY A 63 -12.21 -7.96 17.14
C GLY A 63 -12.23 -6.43 17.06
N VAL A 64 -11.38 -5.82 16.24
CA VAL A 64 -11.30 -4.37 16.10
C VAL A 64 -12.49 -3.82 15.32
N ARG A 65 -13.12 -2.78 15.84
CA ARG A 65 -14.19 -2.03 15.19
C ARG A 65 -13.71 -0.63 14.78
N VAL A 66 -13.83 -0.34 13.48
CA VAL A 66 -13.53 0.97 12.89
C VAL A 66 -14.82 1.66 12.46
N LEU A 67 -15.10 2.81 13.06
CA LEU A 67 -16.19 3.69 12.69
C LEU A 67 -15.69 4.72 11.65
N LEU A 68 -16.31 4.74 10.48
CA LEU A 68 -16.05 5.71 9.42
C LEU A 68 -17.20 6.71 9.36
N VAL A 69 -16.91 7.99 9.62
CA VAL A 69 -17.91 9.06 9.70
C VAL A 69 -17.65 10.10 8.63
N ALA A 70 -18.66 10.38 7.81
CA ALA A 70 -18.55 11.41 6.78
C ALA A 70 -19.89 12.10 6.52
N ASP A 71 -19.87 13.41 6.27
CA ASP A 71 -21.06 14.13 5.80
C ASP A 71 -21.13 14.19 4.27
N ARG A 72 -22.28 14.63 3.75
CA ARG A 72 -22.51 14.70 2.30
C ARG A 72 -21.55 15.67 1.60
N ALA A 73 -21.15 16.74 2.28
CA ALA A 73 -20.32 17.78 1.68
C ALA A 73 -18.86 17.33 1.51
N ASN A 74 -18.29 16.56 2.45
CA ASN A 74 -17.00 15.92 2.22
C ASN A 74 -17.08 14.83 1.13
N LEU A 75 -18.13 14.01 1.14
CA LEU A 75 -18.32 12.93 0.16
C LEU A 75 -18.77 13.41 -1.23
N ALA A 76 -19.09 14.70 -1.40
CA ALA A 76 -19.36 15.28 -2.71
C ALA A 76 -18.09 15.41 -3.58
N THR A 77 -16.91 15.27 -2.97
CA THR A 77 -15.59 15.43 -3.61
C THR A 77 -14.91 14.09 -3.88
N ALA A 78 -14.10 14.03 -4.93
CA ALA A 78 -13.31 12.83 -5.23
C ALA A 78 -12.30 12.52 -4.11
N ALA A 79 -11.64 13.55 -3.57
CA ALA A 79 -10.64 13.40 -2.51
C ALA A 79 -11.24 12.85 -1.20
N GLY A 80 -12.40 13.38 -0.77
CA GLY A 80 -13.11 12.88 0.41
C GLY A 80 -13.53 11.42 0.28
N GLN A 81 -14.03 11.01 -0.91
CA GLN A 81 -14.32 9.61 -1.19
C GLN A 81 -13.05 8.75 -1.21
N THR A 82 -11.97 9.22 -1.83
CA THR A 82 -10.70 8.48 -1.87
C THR A 82 -10.12 8.26 -0.48
N ALA A 83 -10.14 9.26 0.40
CA ALA A 83 -9.67 9.10 1.77
C ALA A 83 -10.50 8.03 2.52
N LEU A 84 -11.83 8.12 2.44
CA LEU A 84 -12.76 7.15 3.05
C LEU A 84 -12.51 5.72 2.53
N VAL A 85 -12.53 5.55 1.20
CA VAL A 85 -12.40 4.23 0.55
C VAL A 85 -11.05 3.60 0.89
N THR A 86 -9.98 4.40 0.89
CA THR A 86 -8.64 3.92 1.25
C THR A 86 -8.59 3.46 2.70
N THR A 87 -9.10 4.24 3.65
CA THR A 87 -9.13 3.82 5.06
C THR A 87 -9.95 2.56 5.25
N GLY A 88 -11.17 2.51 4.73
CA GLY A 88 -12.08 1.38 4.92
C GLY A 88 -11.52 0.09 4.35
N LEU A 89 -11.03 0.12 3.09
CA LEU A 89 -10.50 -1.09 2.47
C LEU A 89 -9.23 -1.59 3.15
N LEU A 90 -8.32 -0.70 3.55
CA LEU A 90 -7.10 -1.13 4.26
C LEU A 90 -7.43 -1.71 5.65
N ALA A 91 -8.34 -1.08 6.40
CA ALA A 91 -8.78 -1.59 7.70
C ALA A 91 -9.48 -2.96 7.58
N ALA A 92 -10.40 -3.13 6.62
CA ALA A 92 -11.06 -4.42 6.37
C ALA A 92 -10.07 -5.51 5.93
N ARG A 93 -9.09 -5.17 5.10
CA ARG A 93 -8.03 -6.11 4.68
C ARG A 93 -7.12 -6.53 5.84
N SER A 94 -6.98 -5.68 6.86
CA SER A 94 -6.34 -6.04 8.13
C SER A 94 -7.24 -6.88 9.05
N GLY A 95 -8.49 -7.16 8.67
CA GLY A 95 -9.45 -7.95 9.44
C GLY A 95 -10.44 -7.13 10.28
N ALA A 96 -10.31 -5.80 10.31
CA ALA A 96 -11.17 -4.99 11.17
C ALA A 96 -12.63 -4.97 10.69
N GLN A 97 -13.55 -4.97 11.65
CA GLN A 97 -14.98 -4.77 11.45
C GLN A 97 -15.24 -3.31 11.10
N LEU A 98 -16.05 -3.05 10.09
CA LEU A 98 -16.34 -1.68 9.65
C LEU A 98 -17.77 -1.26 10.04
N VAL A 99 -17.89 -0.01 10.45
CA VAL A 99 -19.18 0.66 10.65
C VAL A 99 -19.17 1.96 9.86
N PHE A 100 -20.13 2.14 8.97
CA PHE A 100 -20.25 3.32 8.12
C PHE A 100 -21.38 4.22 8.63
N ASP A 101 -21.03 5.38 9.20
CA ASP A 101 -21.98 6.45 9.50
C ASP A 101 -21.81 7.58 8.49
N LEU A 102 -22.37 7.37 7.30
CA LEU A 102 -22.23 8.28 6.17
C LEU A 102 -23.45 8.24 5.26
N PRO A 103 -23.78 9.33 4.57
CA PRO A 103 -24.86 9.32 3.59
C PRO A 103 -24.45 8.54 2.35
N ASP A 104 -25.39 7.80 1.78
CA ASP A 104 -25.17 7.24 0.46
C ASP A 104 -25.21 8.34 -0.61
N VAL A 105 -24.13 8.47 -1.36
CA VAL A 105 -23.91 9.49 -2.39
C VAL A 105 -23.45 8.85 -3.70
N PRO A 106 -23.59 9.53 -4.85
CA PRO A 106 -22.99 9.07 -6.08
C PRO A 106 -21.46 8.95 -5.94
N ARG A 107 -20.90 7.87 -6.48
CA ARG A 107 -19.46 7.66 -6.55
C ARG A 107 -18.83 8.71 -7.48
N ARG A 108 -17.71 9.28 -7.05
CA ARG A 108 -16.92 10.27 -7.80
C ARG A 108 -15.67 9.62 -8.38
N GLY A 109 -15.59 9.60 -9.71
CA GLY A 109 -14.47 9.01 -10.43
C GLY A 109 -14.29 7.51 -10.15
N ALA A 110 -13.17 6.95 -10.58
CA ALA A 110 -12.79 5.58 -10.24
C ALA A 110 -12.45 5.48 -8.74
N GLN A 111 -13.07 4.53 -8.04
CA GLN A 111 -12.73 4.18 -6.65
C GLN A 111 -12.49 2.68 -6.55
N PRO A 112 -11.50 2.11 -7.25
CA PRO A 112 -11.31 0.67 -7.25
C PRO A 112 -11.10 0.11 -5.83
N PRO A 113 -11.48 -1.15 -5.57
CA PRO A 113 -12.16 -2.09 -6.48
C PRO A 113 -13.70 -1.97 -6.42
N LEU A 114 -14.23 -0.82 -5.97
CA LEU A 114 -15.67 -0.61 -5.86
C LEU A 114 -16.35 -0.68 -7.23
N THR A 115 -17.47 -1.39 -7.28
CA THR A 115 -18.36 -1.51 -8.43
C THR A 115 -19.68 -0.78 -8.17
N GLY A 116 -20.37 -0.34 -9.22
CA GLY A 116 -21.62 0.43 -9.10
C GLY A 116 -21.42 1.94 -9.01
N ASP A 117 -22.53 2.66 -8.81
CA ASP A 117 -22.65 4.12 -8.86
C ASP A 117 -22.91 4.77 -7.49
N ARG A 118 -23.26 3.97 -6.47
CA ARG A 118 -23.54 4.41 -5.10
C ARG A 118 -22.41 4.04 -4.16
N LEU A 119 -21.87 5.02 -3.44
CA LEU A 119 -20.66 4.84 -2.63
C LEU A 119 -20.84 3.87 -1.46
N LEU A 120 -21.92 4.01 -0.68
CA LEU A 120 -22.12 3.20 0.52
C LEU A 120 -22.42 1.75 0.15
N GLY A 121 -23.33 1.55 -0.80
CA GLY A 121 -23.66 0.21 -1.31
C GLY A 121 -22.43 -0.53 -1.83
N ALA A 122 -21.59 0.15 -2.63
CA ALA A 122 -20.37 -0.45 -3.15
C ALA A 122 -19.35 -0.80 -2.07
N LEU A 123 -19.21 0.04 -1.03
CA LEU A 123 -18.35 -0.23 0.13
C LEU A 123 -18.81 -1.47 0.91
N LEU A 124 -20.11 -1.56 1.21
CA LEU A 124 -20.70 -2.71 1.90
C LEU A 124 -20.51 -3.99 1.09
N GLU A 125 -20.80 -3.97 -0.22
CA GLU A 125 -20.63 -5.12 -1.10
C GLU A 125 -19.17 -5.57 -1.17
N THR A 126 -18.26 -4.62 -1.40
CA THR A 126 -16.83 -4.93 -1.56
C THR A 126 -16.26 -5.49 -0.28
N THR A 127 -16.56 -4.89 0.87
CA THR A 127 -16.01 -5.32 2.17
C THR A 127 -16.57 -6.67 2.61
N ALA A 128 -17.84 -6.98 2.33
CA ALA A 128 -18.40 -8.31 2.54
C ALA A 128 -17.69 -9.43 1.73
N ASP A 129 -16.92 -9.03 0.71
CA ASP A 129 -16.17 -9.91 -0.19
C ASP A 129 -14.64 -9.78 -0.01
N LEU A 130 -14.17 -9.36 1.17
CA LEU A 130 -12.75 -9.36 1.52
C LEU A 130 -12.40 -10.53 2.46
N VAL A 131 -12.19 -10.26 3.74
CA VAL A 131 -11.69 -11.25 4.70
C VAL A 131 -12.87 -12.03 5.29
N PRO A 132 -12.87 -13.38 5.25
CA PRO A 132 -13.91 -14.17 5.91
C PRO A 132 -14.02 -13.82 7.40
N GLY A 133 -15.25 -13.69 7.93
CA GLY A 133 -15.49 -13.31 9.33
C GLY A 133 -15.44 -11.80 9.61
N GLN A 134 -14.98 -10.99 8.65
CA GLN A 134 -15.14 -9.54 8.71
C GLN A 134 -16.58 -9.16 8.33
N THR A 135 -17.12 -8.17 9.02
CA THR A 135 -18.45 -7.60 8.81
C THR A 135 -18.36 -6.11 8.58
N ALA A 136 -19.34 -5.60 7.86
CA ALA A 136 -19.51 -4.20 7.55
C ALA A 136 -20.97 -3.83 7.76
N LEU A 137 -21.23 -2.77 8.53
CA LEU A 137 -22.57 -2.35 8.92
C LEU A 137 -22.81 -0.88 8.55
N GLU A 138 -24.05 -0.57 8.18
CA GLU A 138 -24.53 0.81 8.03
C GLU A 138 -25.08 1.31 9.38
N GLY A 139 -24.59 2.46 9.81
CA GLY A 139 -24.93 3.08 11.09
C GLY A 139 -24.33 2.37 12.31
N LEU A 140 -24.16 3.11 13.40
CA LEU A 140 -23.83 2.52 14.70
C LEU A 140 -25.10 1.95 15.33
N PRO A 141 -25.14 0.64 15.65
CA PRO A 141 -26.13 0.13 16.58
C PRO A 141 -25.97 0.91 17.90
N GLY A 142 -27.06 1.43 18.45
CA GLY A 142 -27.01 2.20 19.70
C GLY A 142 -26.27 1.44 20.81
N GLY A 143 -25.35 2.11 21.50
CA GLY A 143 -24.61 1.56 22.64
C GLY A 143 -23.34 0.77 22.31
N VAL A 144 -22.89 0.78 21.06
CA VAL A 144 -21.65 0.09 20.64
C VAL A 144 -20.48 1.08 20.54
N ASP A 145 -19.42 0.85 21.31
CA ASP A 145 -18.18 1.63 21.24
C ASP A 145 -17.29 1.12 20.08
N ALA A 146 -16.62 2.04 19.39
CA ALA A 146 -15.60 1.71 18.38
C ALA A 146 -14.19 1.76 18.98
N ASP A 147 -13.25 1.01 18.42
CA ASP A 147 -11.84 1.12 18.82
C ASP A 147 -11.20 2.36 18.18
N VAL A 148 -11.54 2.60 16.90
CA VAL A 148 -11.07 3.75 16.13
C VAL A 148 -12.25 4.39 15.41
N ALA A 149 -12.42 5.70 15.57
CA ALA A 149 -13.30 6.53 14.76
C ALA A 149 -12.48 7.41 13.82
N VAL A 150 -12.82 7.38 12.54
CA VAL A 150 -12.18 8.16 11.49
C VAL A 150 -13.20 9.07 10.84
N LEU A 151 -12.99 10.38 10.98
CA LEU A 151 -13.85 11.41 10.45
C LEU A 151 -13.25 11.98 9.17
N ILE A 152 -14.04 12.12 8.12
CA ILE A 152 -13.58 12.68 6.85
C ILE A 152 -13.69 14.20 6.88
N GLY A 153 -12.55 14.89 6.83
CA GLY A 153 -12.45 16.34 6.80
C GLY A 153 -13.01 17.01 8.06
N ASP A 154 -13.84 18.03 7.85
CA ASP A 154 -14.54 18.79 8.88
C ASP A 154 -15.89 18.18 9.30
N THR A 155 -16.19 16.93 8.92
CA THR A 155 -17.44 16.24 9.31
C THR A 155 -17.68 16.34 10.83
N PRO A 156 -18.85 16.80 11.30
CA PRO A 156 -19.08 16.98 12.73
C PRO A 156 -18.90 15.70 13.54
N TRP A 157 -18.20 15.78 14.67
CA TRP A 157 -18.24 14.73 15.69
C TRP A 157 -19.43 15.02 16.60
N VAL A 158 -20.34 14.06 16.81
CA VAL A 158 -21.53 14.24 17.64
C VAL A 158 -21.32 13.51 18.98
N PRO A 159 -20.98 14.22 20.08
CA PRO A 159 -20.82 13.59 21.39
C PRO A 159 -22.11 12.86 21.81
N GLY A 160 -21.95 11.71 22.47
CA GLY A 160 -23.07 10.90 22.94
C GLY A 160 -23.70 10.00 21.87
N ARG A 161 -23.67 10.39 20.59
CA ARG A 161 -24.00 9.51 19.46
C ARG A 161 -22.84 8.58 19.13
N HIS A 162 -21.61 9.10 19.16
CA HIS A 162 -20.40 8.34 18.84
C HIS A 162 -19.48 8.23 20.06
N ARG A 163 -18.85 7.07 20.20
CA ARG A 163 -17.84 6.78 21.21
C ARG A 163 -16.73 5.93 20.59
N ALA A 164 -15.49 6.34 20.79
CA ALA A 164 -14.34 5.57 20.34
C ALA A 164 -13.14 5.75 21.27
N ALA A 165 -12.30 4.72 21.38
CA ALA A 165 -11.05 4.79 22.15
C ALA A 165 -10.03 5.76 21.51
N LEU A 166 -9.99 5.80 20.17
CA LEU A 166 -9.28 6.81 19.39
C LEU A 166 -10.23 7.45 18.39
N ALA A 167 -10.25 8.77 18.30
CA ALA A 167 -11.02 9.49 17.28
C ALA A 167 -10.10 10.48 16.53
N ILE A 168 -9.98 10.30 15.22
CA ILE A 168 -9.10 11.09 14.34
C ILE A 168 -9.85 11.63 13.12
N ARG A 169 -9.36 12.73 12.56
CA ARG A 169 -9.86 13.40 11.36
C ARG A 169 -8.85 13.28 10.24
N LEU A 170 -9.33 12.99 9.03
CA LEU A 170 -8.51 13.00 7.82
C LEU A 170 -8.56 14.37 7.16
N SER A 171 -7.40 14.89 6.82
CA SER A 171 -7.25 16.10 6.01
C SER A 171 -6.06 15.96 5.07
N GLY A 172 -5.91 16.89 4.14
CA GLY A 172 -4.80 16.86 3.22
C GLY A 172 -4.98 17.87 2.10
N ASP A 173 -4.01 17.86 1.20
CA ASP A 173 -4.02 18.60 -0.07
C ASP A 173 -3.70 17.63 -1.22
N ALA A 174 -3.30 18.16 -2.37
CA ALA A 174 -2.91 17.37 -3.54
C ALA A 174 -1.84 16.29 -3.26
N TRP A 175 -0.86 16.56 -2.40
CA TRP A 175 0.31 15.69 -2.19
C TRP A 175 0.58 15.35 -0.72
N THR A 176 -0.09 16.01 0.22
CA THR A 176 0.07 15.81 1.66
C THR A 176 -1.20 15.20 2.23
N GLY A 177 -1.05 14.11 2.98
CA GLY A 177 -2.12 13.54 3.80
C GLY A 177 -1.82 13.72 5.27
N ALA A 178 -2.85 13.98 6.07
CA ALA A 178 -2.71 14.18 7.50
C ALA A 178 -3.87 13.56 8.30
N ILE A 179 -3.55 13.16 9.53
CA ILE A 179 -4.50 12.86 10.58
C ILE A 179 -4.34 13.88 11.71
N ALA A 180 -5.44 14.21 12.38
CA ALA A 180 -5.46 15.07 13.56
C ALA A 180 -6.52 14.58 14.57
N PRO A 181 -6.44 14.94 15.87
CA PRO A 181 -7.45 14.55 16.84
C PRO A 181 -8.86 15.03 16.43
N ALA A 182 -9.90 14.24 16.66
CA ALA A 182 -11.28 14.60 16.30
C ALA A 182 -11.80 15.87 17.00
N ALA A 183 -11.22 16.21 18.15
CA ALA A 183 -11.52 17.44 18.89
C ALA A 183 -10.99 18.71 18.20
N MET A 184 -9.99 18.58 17.33
CA MET A 184 -9.56 19.69 16.48
C MET A 184 -10.56 19.89 15.35
N GLY A 185 -10.81 21.14 14.97
CA GLY A 185 -11.55 21.44 13.74
C GLY A 185 -10.86 20.79 12.54
N GLY A 186 -11.62 20.15 11.67
CA GLY A 186 -11.09 19.58 10.43
C GLY A 186 -11.12 20.60 9.29
N THR A 187 -10.48 20.24 8.18
CA THR A 187 -10.58 20.98 6.91
C THR A 187 -11.52 20.24 5.96
N ARG A 188 -12.46 20.97 5.35
CA ARG A 188 -13.34 20.45 4.30
C ARG A 188 -12.52 19.93 3.13
N TRP A 189 -12.74 18.68 2.71
CA TRP A 189 -12.17 18.19 1.45
C TRP A 189 -12.72 18.97 0.27
N ARG A 190 -11.84 19.29 -0.68
CA ARG A 190 -12.17 19.92 -1.96
C ARG A 190 -11.88 18.92 -3.08
N ASP A 191 -12.36 19.22 -4.28
CA ASP A 191 -11.91 18.51 -5.47
C ASP A 191 -10.45 18.91 -5.76
N GLU A 192 -9.54 18.22 -5.08
CA GLU A 192 -8.11 18.35 -5.30
C GLU A 192 -7.74 17.74 -6.65
N ALA A 193 -6.81 18.37 -7.35
CA ALA A 193 -6.35 17.90 -8.67
C ALA A 193 -5.55 16.59 -8.61
N SER A 194 -5.24 16.10 -7.40
CA SER A 194 -4.39 14.95 -7.16
C SER A 194 -4.99 14.05 -6.05
N PRO A 195 -4.99 12.72 -6.23
CA PRO A 195 -5.53 11.79 -5.23
C PRO A 195 -4.53 11.47 -4.10
N PHE A 196 -3.26 11.86 -4.25
CA PHE A 196 -2.15 11.36 -3.44
C PHE A 196 -2.24 11.75 -1.96
N GLY A 197 -2.62 12.98 -1.63
CA GLY A 197 -2.80 13.38 -0.23
C GLY A 197 -3.96 12.65 0.46
N ALA A 198 -5.09 12.44 -0.23
CA ALA A 198 -6.20 11.64 0.28
C ALA A 198 -5.82 10.16 0.52
N LEU A 199 -5.05 9.57 -0.40
CA LEU A 199 -4.49 8.22 -0.26
C LEU A 199 -3.53 8.10 0.94
N ALA A 200 -2.69 9.12 1.16
CA ALA A 200 -1.78 9.19 2.30
C ALA A 200 -2.55 9.32 3.63
N ALA A 201 -3.54 10.22 3.70
CA ALA A 201 -4.38 10.37 4.88
C ALA A 201 -5.13 9.07 5.22
N GLY A 202 -5.66 8.40 4.20
CA GLY A 202 -6.33 7.12 4.37
C GLY A 202 -5.41 6.01 4.90
N GLY A 203 -4.17 5.97 4.39
CA GLY A 203 -3.13 5.04 4.83
C GLY A 203 -2.68 5.27 6.28
N LEU A 204 -2.55 6.53 6.71
CA LEU A 204 -2.25 6.90 8.10
C LEU A 204 -3.29 6.35 9.07
N ALA A 205 -4.58 6.60 8.78
CA ALA A 205 -5.67 6.18 9.66
C ALA A 205 -5.87 4.66 9.70
N ALA A 206 -5.68 3.97 8.58
CA ALA A 206 -5.78 2.51 8.54
C ALA A 206 -4.74 1.81 9.44
N GLY A 207 -3.56 2.42 9.61
CA GLY A 207 -2.53 1.91 10.53
C GLY A 207 -3.04 1.82 11.98
N GLU A 208 -3.89 2.74 12.42
CA GLU A 208 -4.46 2.73 13.78
C GLU A 208 -5.37 1.55 14.05
N ALA A 209 -6.08 1.03 13.03
CA ALA A 209 -6.92 -0.15 13.17
C ALA A 209 -6.07 -1.40 13.49
N PHE A 210 -4.97 -1.60 12.75
CA PHE A 210 -4.02 -2.67 13.05
C PHE A 210 -3.39 -2.50 14.44
N LYS A 211 -2.98 -1.28 14.80
CA LYS A 211 -2.41 -1.03 16.14
C LYS A 211 -3.42 -1.28 17.27
N ALA A 212 -4.71 -1.00 17.05
CA ALA A 212 -5.75 -1.34 18.01
C ALA A 212 -5.78 -2.85 18.30
N ALA A 213 -5.72 -3.70 17.25
CA ALA A 213 -5.64 -5.15 17.42
C ALA A 213 -4.39 -5.54 18.22
N MET A 214 -3.22 -5.01 17.84
CA MET A 214 -1.95 -5.32 18.51
C MET A 214 -1.97 -4.96 19.99
N ARG A 215 -2.58 -3.83 20.39
CA ARG A 215 -2.66 -3.44 21.80
C ARG A 215 -3.42 -4.46 22.67
N THR A 216 -4.40 -5.19 22.12
CA THR A 216 -5.10 -6.26 22.86
C THR A 216 -4.18 -7.45 23.18
N LEU A 217 -3.09 -7.61 22.43
CA LEU A 217 -2.11 -8.68 22.58
C LEU A 217 -0.91 -8.31 23.47
N ALA A 218 -0.93 -7.13 24.10
CA ALA A 218 0.15 -6.68 24.99
C ALA A 218 0.53 -7.69 26.09
N PRO A 219 -0.41 -8.45 26.70
CA PRO A 219 -0.06 -9.48 27.69
C PRO A 219 0.83 -10.62 27.14
N ALA A 220 0.84 -10.82 25.82
CA ALA A 220 1.62 -11.85 25.14
C ALA A 220 2.85 -11.28 24.38
N ALA A 221 3.22 -10.02 24.64
CA ALA A 221 4.33 -9.36 23.95
C ALA A 221 5.70 -10.02 24.25
N LEU A 222 6.52 -10.22 23.22
CA LEU A 222 7.91 -10.68 23.36
C LEU A 222 8.80 -9.66 24.07
N ALA A 223 8.52 -8.37 23.87
CA ALA A 223 9.25 -7.27 24.48
C ALA A 223 8.29 -6.29 25.19
N PRO A 224 7.80 -6.63 26.41
CA PRO A 224 6.76 -5.86 27.10
C PRO A 224 7.10 -4.38 27.35
N ALA A 225 8.38 -4.03 27.45
CA ALA A 225 8.83 -2.64 27.64
C ALA A 225 8.73 -1.77 26.37
N VAL A 226 8.86 -2.38 25.19
CA VAL A 226 8.88 -1.68 23.89
C VAL A 226 7.52 -1.74 23.20
N PHE A 227 6.81 -2.86 23.36
CA PHE A 227 5.55 -3.14 22.69
C PHE A 227 4.50 -2.02 22.82
N PRO A 228 4.23 -1.46 24.03
CA PRO A 228 3.24 -0.39 24.16
C PRO A 228 3.63 0.90 23.44
N ARG A 229 4.94 1.19 23.31
CA ARG A 229 5.44 2.37 22.59
C ARG A 229 5.31 2.18 21.09
N PHE A 230 5.65 0.99 20.60
CA PHE A 230 5.65 0.67 19.18
C PHE A 230 4.22 0.67 18.59
N PHE A 231 3.23 0.23 19.37
CA PHE A 231 1.81 0.19 18.98
C PHE A 231 0.95 1.29 19.64
N ALA A 232 1.58 2.33 20.18
CA ALA A 232 0.89 3.48 20.74
C ALA A 232 -0.02 4.14 19.69
N PRO A 233 -1.21 4.65 20.09
CA PRO A 233 -2.09 5.37 19.18
C PRO A 233 -1.43 6.68 18.73
N VAL A 234 -1.54 7.00 17.44
CA VAL A 234 -1.07 8.29 16.91
C VAL A 234 -2.26 9.14 16.54
N ALA A 235 -2.43 10.25 17.27
CA ALA A 235 -3.57 11.14 17.07
C ALA A 235 -3.31 12.22 16.02
N SER A 236 -2.05 12.51 15.70
CA SER A 236 -1.66 13.53 14.72
C SER A 236 -0.41 13.10 13.97
N ALA A 237 -0.46 13.15 12.64
CA ALA A 237 0.69 12.93 11.77
C ALA A 237 0.41 13.50 10.38
N SER A 238 1.45 13.82 9.63
CA SER A 238 1.33 14.27 8.24
C SER A 238 2.44 13.68 7.39
N VAL A 239 2.11 13.27 6.17
CA VAL A 239 3.07 12.74 5.19
C VAL A 239 2.90 13.48 3.87
N ALA A 240 3.98 14.13 3.43
CA ALA A 240 4.06 14.80 2.13
C ALA A 240 4.73 13.88 1.10
N LEU A 241 4.00 13.51 0.05
CA LEU A 241 4.49 12.66 -1.04
C LEU A 241 5.28 13.44 -2.11
N ALA A 242 5.17 14.77 -2.08
CA ALA A 242 5.91 15.68 -2.92
C ALA A 242 6.14 17.02 -2.21
N PRO A 243 7.17 17.80 -2.61
CA PRO A 243 7.36 19.15 -2.08
C PRO A 243 6.16 20.07 -2.37
N PRO A 244 5.93 21.11 -1.53
CA PRO A 244 4.94 22.14 -1.82
C PRO A 244 5.13 22.75 -3.21
N GLY A 245 4.02 23.02 -3.89
CA GLY A 245 4.04 23.57 -5.26
C GLY A 245 4.26 22.53 -6.37
N THR A 246 4.39 21.24 -6.03
CA THR A 246 4.40 20.19 -7.06
C THR A 246 3.07 20.23 -7.84
N PRO A 247 3.10 20.28 -9.19
CA PRO A 247 1.89 20.28 -10.00
C PRO A 247 1.02 19.04 -9.77
N ALA A 248 -0.24 19.13 -10.20
CA ALA A 248 -1.11 17.96 -10.27
C ALA A 248 -0.48 16.87 -11.17
N PRO A 249 -0.74 15.58 -10.89
CA PRO A 249 -0.28 14.49 -11.73
C PRO A 249 -0.84 14.61 -13.15
N SER A 250 -0.04 14.23 -14.15
CA SER A 250 -0.51 14.18 -15.54
C SER A 250 -1.60 13.11 -15.70
N PRO A 251 -2.72 13.39 -16.38
CA PRO A 251 -3.68 12.35 -16.75
C PRO A 251 -3.08 11.40 -17.81
N LEU A 252 -2.11 11.85 -18.61
CA LEU A 252 -1.47 11.02 -19.64
C LEU A 252 -0.22 10.36 -19.07
N LEU A 253 -0.33 9.09 -18.67
CA LEU A 253 0.79 8.31 -18.12
C LEU A 253 1.54 7.51 -19.20
N GLY A 254 0.92 7.32 -20.37
CA GLY A 254 1.54 6.62 -21.51
C GLY A 254 1.60 5.10 -21.33
N ALA A 255 2.60 4.48 -21.97
CA ALA A 255 2.84 3.04 -21.88
C ALA A 255 3.72 2.71 -20.67
N VAL A 256 3.30 1.71 -19.90
CA VAL A 256 3.95 1.32 -18.64
C VAL A 256 3.97 -0.20 -18.51
N ASP A 257 5.13 -0.76 -18.14
CA ASP A 257 5.21 -2.17 -17.75
C ASP A 257 5.18 -2.29 -16.23
N PHE A 258 4.39 -3.24 -15.73
CA PHE A 258 4.41 -3.67 -14.34
C PHE A 258 4.99 -5.08 -14.27
N VAL A 259 6.06 -5.25 -13.51
CA VAL A 259 6.65 -6.57 -13.25
C VAL A 259 6.19 -7.04 -11.87
N SER A 260 5.42 -8.13 -11.87
CA SER A 260 4.49 -8.62 -10.85
C SER A 260 3.14 -7.92 -10.80
N GLY A 261 2.10 -8.70 -10.50
CA GLY A 261 0.73 -8.29 -10.16
C GLY A 261 0.47 -8.40 -8.65
N GLY A 262 1.53 -8.35 -7.84
CA GLY A 262 1.51 -8.47 -6.39
C GLY A 262 1.01 -7.22 -5.66
N ALA A 263 1.19 -7.21 -4.33
CA ALA A 263 0.58 -6.22 -3.43
C ALA A 263 0.97 -4.78 -3.78
N ILE A 264 2.26 -4.55 -4.03
CA ILE A 264 2.82 -3.23 -4.36
C ILE A 264 2.28 -2.73 -5.70
N THR A 265 2.27 -3.59 -6.73
CA THR A 265 1.70 -3.25 -8.04
C THR A 265 0.22 -2.91 -7.93
N GLN A 266 -0.56 -3.71 -7.20
CA GLN A 266 -1.98 -3.42 -7.01
C GLN A 266 -2.21 -2.13 -6.23
N ALA A 267 -1.41 -1.83 -5.21
CA ALA A 267 -1.45 -0.56 -4.50
C ALA A 267 -1.07 0.63 -5.40
N ALA A 268 -0.07 0.46 -6.28
CA ALA A 268 0.28 1.48 -7.26
C ALA A 268 -0.85 1.71 -8.28
N LEU A 269 -1.44 0.65 -8.84
CA LEU A 269 -2.60 0.74 -9.73
C LEU A 269 -3.82 1.36 -9.02
N PHE A 270 -4.06 1.00 -7.76
CA PHE A 270 -5.11 1.59 -6.92
C PHE A 270 -4.93 3.11 -6.76
N ALA A 271 -3.69 3.58 -6.61
CA ALA A 271 -3.39 5.01 -6.53
C ALA A 271 -3.52 5.71 -7.90
N LEU A 272 -2.92 5.14 -8.95
CA LEU A 272 -2.90 5.73 -10.30
C LEU A 272 -4.30 5.80 -10.93
N ALA A 273 -5.15 4.79 -10.70
CA ALA A 273 -6.53 4.76 -11.21
C ALA A 273 -7.39 5.93 -10.72
N ARG A 274 -7.00 6.60 -9.62
CA ARG A 274 -7.71 7.75 -9.04
C ARG A 274 -7.27 9.10 -9.59
N ILE A 275 -6.24 9.13 -10.45
CA ILE A 275 -5.89 10.35 -11.17
C ILE A 275 -7.07 10.66 -12.10
N ALA A 276 -7.58 11.91 -12.02
CA ALA A 276 -8.71 12.33 -12.84
C ALA A 276 -8.38 12.16 -14.34
N ASP A 277 -9.30 11.56 -15.09
CA ASP A 277 -9.17 11.29 -16.53
C ASP A 277 -7.88 10.55 -16.93
N VAL A 278 -7.34 9.73 -16.03
CA VAL A 278 -6.10 8.97 -16.27
C VAL A 278 -6.20 8.13 -17.55
N ARG A 279 -5.14 8.14 -18.34
CA ARG A 279 -4.96 7.34 -19.56
C ARG A 279 -3.60 6.68 -19.53
N ALA A 280 -3.61 5.35 -19.51
CA ALA A 280 -2.41 4.54 -19.53
C ALA A 280 -2.63 3.23 -20.30
N THR A 281 -1.59 2.75 -20.95
CA THR A 281 -1.52 1.38 -21.47
C THR A 281 -0.54 0.59 -20.62
N ALA A 282 -1.08 -0.17 -19.68
CA ALA A 282 -0.30 -1.01 -18.79
C ALA A 282 -0.14 -2.41 -19.37
N ARG A 283 1.05 -2.98 -19.29
CA ARG A 283 1.27 -4.43 -19.48
C ARG A 283 1.75 -5.02 -18.16
N VAL A 284 1.03 -6.01 -17.63
CA VAL A 284 1.32 -6.62 -16.32
C VAL A 284 1.88 -8.01 -16.55
N ILE A 285 3.10 -8.24 -16.06
CA ILE A 285 3.88 -9.48 -16.23
C ILE A 285 3.90 -10.23 -14.90
N GLU A 286 3.12 -11.29 -14.79
CA GLU A 286 2.92 -12.01 -13.54
C GLU A 286 2.44 -13.45 -13.79
N PRO A 287 3.16 -14.49 -13.33
CA PRO A 287 2.82 -15.88 -13.62
C PRO A 287 1.71 -16.45 -12.72
N ASP A 288 1.49 -15.87 -11.53
CA ASP A 288 0.70 -16.53 -10.49
C ASP A 288 -0.82 -16.34 -10.63
N VAL A 289 -1.53 -17.12 -9.82
CA VAL A 289 -2.97 -16.99 -9.55
C VAL A 289 -3.22 -16.24 -8.23
N ASN A 290 -4.39 -15.62 -8.12
CA ASN A 290 -4.85 -15.03 -6.87
C ASN A 290 -5.08 -16.13 -5.84
N ASP A 291 -4.43 -16.01 -4.69
CA ASP A 291 -4.62 -16.91 -3.56
C ASP A 291 -5.40 -16.21 -2.43
N LEU A 292 -6.10 -16.97 -1.58
CA LEU A 292 -6.85 -16.41 -0.46
C LEU A 292 -5.93 -15.62 0.50
N THR A 293 -4.69 -16.08 0.69
CA THR A 293 -3.68 -15.38 1.49
C THR A 293 -3.34 -14.01 0.92
N ASN A 294 -3.71 -13.67 -0.32
CA ASN A 294 -3.40 -12.39 -0.96
C ASN A 294 -4.43 -11.30 -0.62
N VAL A 295 -5.64 -11.68 -0.22
CA VAL A 295 -6.77 -10.77 0.03
C VAL A 295 -6.45 -9.75 1.12
N ASN A 296 -5.61 -10.08 2.10
CA ASN A 296 -5.21 -9.15 3.17
C ASN A 296 -4.33 -7.98 2.72
N ARG A 297 -3.80 -7.95 1.49
CA ARG A 297 -2.83 -6.91 1.07
C ARG A 297 -2.91 -6.47 -0.39
N TYR A 298 -3.62 -7.21 -1.25
CA TYR A 298 -3.76 -6.86 -2.66
C TYR A 298 -4.91 -5.88 -2.83
N ALA A 299 -4.61 -4.59 -3.02
CA ALA A 299 -5.58 -3.49 -2.94
C ALA A 299 -6.81 -3.64 -3.87
N LEU A 300 -6.66 -4.35 -4.99
CA LEU A 300 -7.71 -4.55 -6.01
C LEU A 300 -8.37 -5.94 -5.93
N LEU A 301 -7.79 -6.88 -5.17
CA LEU A 301 -8.28 -8.25 -5.10
C LEU A 301 -9.51 -8.35 -4.19
N ARG A 302 -10.58 -8.96 -4.70
CA ARG A 302 -11.74 -9.42 -3.93
C ARG A 302 -11.67 -10.94 -3.75
N ARG A 303 -12.24 -11.47 -2.67
CA ARG A 303 -12.25 -12.91 -2.35
C ARG A 303 -12.95 -13.74 -3.42
N SER A 304 -14.04 -13.23 -4.01
CA SER A 304 -14.72 -13.85 -5.16
C SER A 304 -13.84 -14.07 -6.40
N ARG A 305 -12.64 -13.48 -6.43
CA ARG A 305 -11.69 -13.52 -7.56
C ARG A 305 -10.46 -14.38 -7.26
N VAL A 306 -10.45 -15.09 -6.13
CA VAL A 306 -9.45 -16.12 -5.80
C VAL A 306 -9.53 -17.26 -6.83
N GLY A 307 -8.37 -17.77 -7.25
CA GLY A 307 -8.22 -18.81 -8.26
C GLY A 307 -8.06 -18.28 -9.70
N LEU A 308 -8.40 -17.01 -9.96
CA LEU A 308 -8.13 -16.39 -11.27
C LEU A 308 -6.64 -16.09 -11.42
N ARG A 309 -6.10 -16.16 -12.65
CA ARG A 309 -4.75 -15.63 -12.93
C ARG A 309 -4.71 -14.14 -12.60
N LYS A 310 -3.71 -13.70 -11.85
CA LYS A 310 -3.62 -12.31 -11.35
C LYS A 310 -3.70 -11.29 -12.49
N VAL A 311 -3.03 -11.58 -13.61
CA VAL A 311 -3.01 -10.72 -14.79
C VAL A 311 -4.37 -10.62 -15.48
N ASP A 312 -5.09 -11.74 -15.62
CA ASP A 312 -6.40 -11.77 -16.26
C ASP A 312 -7.44 -11.07 -15.40
N ASP A 313 -7.34 -11.23 -14.08
CA ASP A 313 -8.15 -10.50 -13.11
C ASP A 313 -7.98 -8.99 -13.31
N LEU A 314 -6.75 -8.48 -13.28
CA LEU A 314 -6.47 -7.05 -13.47
C LEU A 314 -6.95 -6.56 -14.84
N ALA A 315 -6.79 -7.36 -15.90
CA ALA A 315 -7.30 -7.05 -17.23
C ALA A 315 -8.83 -6.95 -17.25
N ALA A 316 -9.54 -7.87 -16.58
CA ALA A 316 -10.99 -7.83 -16.46
C ALA A 316 -11.48 -6.61 -15.65
N GLN A 317 -10.77 -6.21 -14.59
CA GLN A 317 -11.09 -5.00 -13.83
C GLN A 317 -10.87 -3.73 -14.66
N ALA A 318 -9.80 -3.67 -15.46
CA ALA A 318 -9.56 -2.59 -16.41
C ALA A 318 -10.67 -2.50 -17.48
N ALA A 319 -11.06 -3.64 -18.05
CA ALA A 319 -12.13 -3.71 -19.06
C ALA A 319 -13.50 -3.32 -18.50
N ALA A 320 -13.74 -3.56 -17.21
CA ALA A 320 -14.94 -3.10 -16.48
C ALA A 320 -14.82 -1.65 -15.98
N GLU A 321 -13.87 -0.87 -16.48
CA GLU A 321 -13.62 0.55 -16.14
C GLU A 321 -13.39 0.81 -14.63
N THR A 322 -13.09 -0.25 -13.87
CA THR A 322 -12.83 -0.14 -12.42
C THR A 322 -11.50 0.57 -12.16
N LEU A 323 -10.54 0.46 -13.09
CA LEU A 323 -9.23 1.12 -13.04
C LEU A 323 -9.20 2.48 -13.76
N GLY A 324 -10.35 3.14 -13.92
CA GLY A 324 -10.45 4.39 -14.67
C GLY A 324 -10.09 4.17 -16.14
N GLY A 325 -9.31 5.08 -16.74
CA GLY A 325 -8.84 4.93 -18.13
C GLY A 325 -7.51 4.17 -18.28
N ILE A 326 -7.14 3.36 -17.30
CA ILE A 326 -5.99 2.45 -17.41
C ILE A 326 -6.44 1.17 -18.12
N THR A 327 -5.83 0.88 -19.27
CA THR A 327 -5.98 -0.41 -19.97
C THR A 327 -4.88 -1.37 -19.53
N VAL A 328 -5.19 -2.66 -19.41
CA VAL A 328 -4.24 -3.68 -18.94
C VAL A 328 -4.11 -4.81 -19.97
N THR A 329 -2.89 -5.03 -20.46
CA THR A 329 -2.51 -6.21 -21.24
C THR A 329 -1.93 -7.29 -20.31
N PRO A 330 -2.58 -8.45 -20.17
CA PRO A 330 -2.12 -9.51 -19.28
C PRO A 330 -0.97 -10.31 -19.90
N VAL A 331 0.09 -10.59 -19.13
CA VAL A 331 1.20 -11.44 -19.55
C VAL A 331 1.50 -12.47 -18.45
N PRO A 332 1.00 -13.72 -18.57
CA PRO A 332 1.12 -14.75 -17.54
C PRO A 332 2.50 -15.43 -17.56
N LEU A 333 3.57 -14.64 -17.49
CA LEU A 333 4.95 -15.12 -17.50
C LEU A 333 5.70 -14.58 -16.29
N ARG A 334 6.65 -15.37 -15.78
CA ARG A 334 7.67 -14.87 -14.84
C ARG A 334 8.62 -13.96 -15.60
N TYR A 335 9.04 -12.86 -15.00
CA TYR A 335 10.14 -12.06 -15.54
C TYR A 335 11.47 -12.57 -14.99
N ASP A 336 12.32 -13.06 -15.88
CA ASP A 336 13.68 -13.50 -15.61
C ASP A 336 14.54 -13.46 -16.89
N GLU A 337 15.77 -13.93 -16.81
CA GLU A 337 16.71 -13.90 -17.94
C GLU A 337 16.26 -14.80 -19.11
N THR A 338 15.44 -15.82 -18.85
CA THR A 338 14.98 -16.77 -19.87
C THR A 338 13.81 -16.22 -20.68
N THR A 339 13.02 -15.34 -20.07
CA THR A 339 11.79 -14.76 -20.64
C THR A 339 11.99 -13.35 -21.18
N GLU A 340 13.07 -12.66 -20.77
CA GLU A 340 13.35 -11.27 -21.16
C GLU A 340 13.25 -11.03 -22.67
N ALA A 341 13.83 -11.91 -23.49
CA ALA A 341 13.87 -11.74 -24.94
C ALA A 341 12.46 -11.70 -25.57
N VAL A 342 11.53 -12.47 -25.01
CA VAL A 342 10.13 -12.54 -25.46
C VAL A 342 9.33 -11.34 -24.95
N LEU A 343 9.69 -10.81 -23.78
CA LEU A 343 9.02 -9.68 -23.14
C LEU A 343 9.50 -8.32 -23.68
N ALA A 344 10.63 -8.29 -24.37
CA ALA A 344 11.18 -7.09 -24.99
C ALA A 344 10.38 -6.63 -26.24
N PRO A 345 10.35 -5.32 -26.54
CA PRO A 345 10.90 -4.23 -25.74
C PRO A 345 10.06 -3.96 -24.47
N LEU A 346 10.72 -3.46 -23.43
CA LEU A 346 10.03 -2.88 -22.27
C LEU A 346 9.50 -1.49 -22.60
N ALA A 347 8.45 -1.06 -21.90
CA ALA A 347 7.86 0.26 -22.01
C ALA A 347 8.82 1.38 -21.51
N PRO A 348 8.57 2.66 -21.87
CA PRO A 348 9.40 3.80 -21.42
C PRO A 348 9.50 3.93 -19.90
N ALA A 349 8.46 3.52 -19.17
CA ALA A 349 8.46 3.43 -17.72
C ALA A 349 8.17 1.99 -17.29
N VAL A 350 8.93 1.50 -16.31
CA VAL A 350 8.76 0.15 -15.74
C VAL A 350 8.60 0.29 -14.23
N LEU A 351 7.56 -0.32 -13.67
CA LEU A 351 7.31 -0.38 -12.22
C LEU A 351 7.48 -1.83 -11.77
N VAL A 352 8.30 -2.04 -10.74
CA VAL A 352 8.64 -3.37 -10.24
C VAL A 352 8.17 -3.49 -8.79
N GLY A 353 7.30 -4.46 -8.54
CA GLY A 353 6.75 -4.76 -7.22
C GLY A 353 7.02 -6.20 -6.77
N VAL A 354 8.11 -6.82 -7.27
CA VAL A 354 8.49 -8.21 -6.96
C VAL A 354 9.21 -8.32 -5.61
N ASP A 355 8.91 -9.38 -4.89
CA ASP A 355 9.65 -9.78 -3.68
C ASP A 355 11.00 -10.43 -4.02
N HIS A 356 11.09 -11.05 -5.21
CA HIS A 356 12.29 -11.73 -5.68
C HIS A 356 13.35 -10.73 -6.18
N ILE A 357 14.37 -10.47 -5.34
CA ILE A 357 15.45 -9.51 -5.62
C ILE A 357 16.16 -9.78 -6.97
N PRO A 358 16.51 -11.03 -7.35
CA PRO A 358 17.15 -11.28 -8.63
C PRO A 358 16.30 -10.87 -9.85
N THR A 359 14.96 -10.90 -9.74
CA THR A 359 14.08 -10.36 -10.80
C THR A 359 14.22 -8.84 -10.92
N ARG A 360 14.40 -8.11 -9.81
CA ARG A 360 14.68 -6.66 -9.84
C ARG A 360 15.96 -6.38 -10.63
N TRP A 361 17.00 -7.18 -10.41
CA TRP A 361 18.26 -7.07 -11.16
C TRP A 361 18.10 -7.40 -12.64
N ALA A 362 17.35 -8.44 -12.98
CA ALA A 362 17.08 -8.82 -14.37
C ALA A 362 16.38 -7.69 -15.15
N VAL A 363 15.33 -7.11 -14.58
CA VAL A 363 14.62 -5.95 -15.17
C VAL A 363 15.56 -4.77 -15.34
N GLN A 364 16.38 -4.45 -14.33
CA GLN A 364 17.35 -3.36 -14.40
C GLN A 364 18.38 -3.57 -15.52
N ARG A 365 18.90 -4.79 -15.69
CA ARG A 365 19.82 -5.14 -16.78
C ARG A 365 19.15 -4.98 -18.15
N ALA A 366 17.90 -5.42 -18.29
CA ALA A 366 17.13 -5.26 -19.52
C ALA A 366 16.94 -3.79 -19.91
N VAL A 367 16.57 -2.94 -18.94
CA VAL A 367 16.47 -1.48 -19.10
C VAL A 367 17.82 -0.88 -19.53
N GLN A 368 18.92 -1.26 -18.89
CA GLN A 368 20.25 -0.75 -19.24
C GLN A 368 20.69 -1.18 -20.65
N ARG A 369 20.45 -2.44 -21.04
CA ARG A 369 20.73 -2.94 -22.40
C ARG A 369 19.91 -2.20 -23.45
N ALA A 370 18.64 -1.94 -23.19
CA ALA A 370 17.77 -1.19 -24.09
C ALA A 370 18.30 0.23 -24.32
N VAL A 371 18.83 0.88 -23.28
CA VAL A 371 19.46 2.21 -23.41
C VAL A 371 20.77 2.14 -24.21
N GLN A 372 21.62 1.14 -23.96
CA GLN A 372 22.93 1.00 -24.62
C GLN A 372 22.84 0.67 -26.11
N ARG A 373 21.86 -0.16 -26.52
CA ARG A 373 21.71 -0.61 -27.91
C ARG A 373 21.05 0.43 -28.82
N ALA A 374 20.41 1.44 -28.24
CA ALA A 374 19.51 2.29 -29.00
C ALA A 374 20.24 3.45 -29.69
N VAL A 375 20.24 3.41 -31.02
CA VAL A 375 20.30 4.58 -31.93
C VAL A 375 18.86 5.16 -32.14
N GLN A 376 17.84 4.68 -31.39
CA GLN A 376 16.41 4.99 -31.58
C GLN A 376 15.68 5.62 -30.38
N ARG A 377 14.56 6.29 -30.69
CA ARG A 377 13.84 7.34 -29.92
C ARG A 377 12.97 6.88 -28.73
N THR A 378 12.71 5.59 -28.52
CA THR A 378 11.84 5.10 -27.44
C THR A 378 12.60 4.13 -26.53
N ARG A 379 13.20 4.66 -25.45
CA ARG A 379 13.95 3.88 -24.45
C ARG A 379 13.19 3.83 -23.12
N PRO A 380 13.25 2.73 -22.36
CA PRO A 380 12.97 2.77 -20.93
C PRO A 380 13.89 3.80 -20.28
N SER A 381 13.32 4.92 -19.87
CA SER A 381 14.05 6.06 -19.29
C SER A 381 13.86 6.15 -17.78
N TRP A 382 12.93 5.37 -17.23
CA TRP A 382 12.60 5.37 -15.82
C TRP A 382 12.20 3.97 -15.33
N LEU A 383 12.83 3.53 -14.26
CA LEU A 383 12.50 2.30 -13.54
C LEU A 383 12.15 2.67 -12.10
N GLY A 384 10.96 2.30 -11.64
CA GLY A 384 10.57 2.40 -10.23
C GLY A 384 10.56 1.03 -9.58
N VAL A 385 11.05 0.93 -8.34
CA VAL A 385 11.05 -0.30 -7.55
C VAL A 385 10.38 -0.03 -6.22
N GLY A 386 9.31 -0.76 -5.92
CA GLY A 386 8.74 -0.82 -4.58
C GLY A 386 9.17 -2.10 -3.88
N ALA A 387 9.39 -2.03 -2.57
CA ALA A 387 9.72 -3.15 -1.73
C ALA A 387 9.12 -2.98 -0.33
N THR A 388 9.03 -4.09 0.41
CA THR A 388 8.66 -4.08 1.82
C THR A 388 9.65 -4.93 2.61
N ASP A 389 9.91 -4.54 3.85
CA ASP A 389 10.68 -5.33 4.80
C ASP A 389 10.01 -5.20 6.19
N HIS A 390 9.35 -6.25 6.64
CA HIS A 390 8.51 -6.22 7.84
C HIS A 390 7.47 -5.07 7.81
N TYR A 391 7.61 -4.08 8.71
CA TYR A 391 6.78 -2.88 8.81
C TYR A 391 7.28 -1.69 7.98
N LEU A 392 8.38 -1.87 7.25
CA LEU A 392 9.00 -0.86 6.40
C LEU A 392 8.49 -0.97 4.96
N ALA A 393 8.09 0.16 4.41
CA ALA A 393 7.83 0.32 2.99
C ALA A 393 8.95 1.13 2.33
N VAL A 394 9.41 0.68 1.17
CA VAL A 394 10.47 1.33 0.39
C VAL A 394 9.97 1.55 -1.03
N ALA A 395 10.23 2.71 -1.59
CA ALA A 395 10.11 2.96 -3.03
C ALA A 395 11.36 3.68 -3.51
N SER A 396 11.79 3.39 -4.73
CA SER A 396 12.95 4.02 -5.34
C SER A 396 12.76 4.18 -6.84
N PHE A 397 13.56 5.05 -7.44
CA PHE A 397 13.63 5.19 -8.89
C PHE A 397 15.07 5.11 -9.40
N HIS A 398 15.22 4.66 -10.65
CA HIS A 398 16.50 4.49 -11.30
C HIS A 398 16.42 4.95 -12.75
N ARG A 399 17.48 5.60 -13.19
CA ARG A 399 17.66 6.09 -14.56
C ARG A 399 19.02 5.65 -15.09
N HIS A 400 19.23 5.88 -16.37
CA HIS A 400 20.56 5.73 -16.92
C HIS A 400 21.54 6.69 -16.24
N GLY A 401 22.75 6.21 -15.93
CA GLY A 401 23.80 6.99 -15.27
C GLY A 401 23.69 7.13 -13.75
N THR A 402 22.57 6.71 -13.14
CA THR A 402 22.39 6.76 -11.67
C THR A 402 22.63 5.40 -11.03
N ALA A 403 22.90 5.36 -9.73
CA ALA A 403 22.91 4.12 -8.97
C ALA A 403 21.61 3.34 -9.18
N CYS A 404 21.72 2.01 -9.30
CA CYS A 404 20.65 1.17 -9.83
C CYS A 404 19.96 0.34 -8.73
N ALA A 405 18.93 -0.43 -9.09
CA ALA A 405 18.24 -1.32 -8.16
C ALA A 405 19.18 -2.36 -7.50
N GLY A 406 20.22 -2.78 -8.22
CA GLY A 406 21.27 -3.66 -7.67
C GLY A 406 22.20 -2.96 -6.67
N CYS A 407 22.37 -1.64 -6.73
CA CYS A 407 23.11 -0.91 -5.70
C CYS A 407 22.28 -0.78 -4.40
N LEU A 408 20.97 -0.60 -4.53
CA LEU A 408 20.06 -0.55 -3.38
C LEU A 408 19.87 -1.93 -2.73
N HIS A 409 19.90 -2.99 -3.54
CA HIS A 409 19.76 -4.38 -3.09
C HIS A 409 20.95 -5.20 -3.61
N PRO A 410 22.15 -5.06 -3.01
CA PRO A 410 23.37 -5.71 -3.50
C PRO A 410 23.38 -7.21 -3.26
N THR A 411 22.63 -7.69 -2.27
CA THR A 411 22.55 -9.09 -1.88
C THR A 411 21.15 -9.64 -2.11
N ASP A 412 21.07 -10.91 -2.51
CA ASP A 412 19.82 -11.64 -2.46
C ASP A 412 19.43 -11.92 -1.00
N ALA A 413 18.13 -11.96 -0.70
CA ALA A 413 17.67 -12.32 0.63
C ALA A 413 17.89 -13.83 0.82
N ALA A 414 18.82 -14.20 1.70
CA ALA A 414 19.09 -15.59 2.01
C ALA A 414 17.88 -16.21 2.72
N GLY A 415 17.04 -16.92 1.97
CA GLY A 415 15.90 -17.66 2.52
C GLY A 415 14.65 -17.46 1.68
N GLY A 416 14.24 -18.49 0.95
CA GLY A 416 12.97 -18.55 0.22
C GLY A 416 11.73 -18.62 1.12
N GLY A 417 11.83 -18.07 2.35
CA GLY A 417 10.70 -17.90 3.24
C GLY A 417 9.75 -16.84 2.70
N VAL A 418 8.49 -16.92 3.10
CA VAL A 418 7.53 -15.94 2.61
C VAL A 418 7.68 -14.62 3.36
N LEU A 419 7.83 -13.52 2.62
CA LEU A 419 7.95 -12.20 3.22
C LEU A 419 6.64 -11.81 3.92
N PRO A 420 6.66 -11.63 5.25
CA PRO A 420 5.50 -11.15 5.97
C PRO A 420 5.26 -9.68 5.66
N THR A 421 4.00 -9.29 5.50
CA THR A 421 3.61 -7.90 5.28
C THR A 421 2.13 -7.71 5.63
N LEU A 422 1.70 -6.46 5.77
CA LEU A 422 0.31 -6.08 6.03
C LEU A 422 -0.20 -5.08 4.99
N ALA A 423 -1.53 -4.93 4.90
CA ALA A 423 -2.20 -4.07 3.94
C ALA A 423 -1.60 -2.66 3.86
N VAL A 424 -1.42 -2.01 5.00
CA VAL A 424 -0.92 -0.62 5.10
C VAL A 424 0.53 -0.51 4.62
N VAL A 425 1.38 -1.49 4.90
CA VAL A 425 2.79 -1.47 4.44
C VAL A 425 2.86 -1.62 2.92
N SER A 426 2.13 -2.58 2.36
CA SER A 426 2.02 -2.74 0.90
C SER A 426 1.42 -1.50 0.22
N HIS A 427 0.43 -0.86 0.86
CA HIS A 427 -0.15 0.41 0.42
C HIS A 427 0.89 1.50 0.34
N TRP A 428 1.68 1.72 1.40
CA TRP A 428 2.71 2.76 1.40
C TRP A 428 3.80 2.52 0.35
N ALA A 429 4.24 1.27 0.15
CA ALA A 429 5.21 0.95 -0.88
C ALA A 429 4.67 1.25 -2.29
N GLY A 430 3.42 0.84 -2.58
CA GLY A 430 2.76 1.14 -3.85
C GLY A 430 2.42 2.61 -4.03
N LEU A 431 2.03 3.31 -2.97
CA LEU A 431 1.68 4.73 -2.98
C LEU A 431 2.90 5.61 -3.28
N TRP A 432 4.03 5.36 -2.61
CA TRP A 432 5.28 6.06 -2.92
C TRP A 432 5.75 5.77 -4.34
N LEU A 433 5.68 4.52 -4.79
CA LEU A 433 6.03 4.15 -6.15
C LEU A 433 5.17 4.87 -7.19
N ALA A 434 3.85 4.91 -6.98
CA ALA A 434 2.91 5.64 -7.83
C ALA A 434 3.15 7.15 -7.81
N ALA A 435 3.45 7.73 -6.65
CA ALA A 435 3.72 9.16 -6.51
C ALA A 435 5.02 9.56 -7.26
N LEU A 436 6.09 8.78 -7.10
CA LEU A 436 7.34 9.00 -7.84
C LEU A 436 7.13 8.89 -9.36
N PHE A 437 6.34 7.91 -9.81
CA PHE A 437 6.01 7.75 -11.22
C PHE A 437 5.14 8.89 -11.75
N ALA A 438 4.08 9.28 -11.04
CA ALA A 438 3.18 10.35 -11.46
C ALA A 438 3.90 11.71 -11.56
N ARG A 439 4.82 11.98 -10.62
CA ARG A 439 5.72 13.15 -10.67
C ARG A 439 6.65 13.12 -11.88
N TYR A 440 7.21 11.96 -12.19
CA TYR A 440 8.02 11.77 -13.40
C TYR A 440 7.20 12.02 -14.67
N ALA A 441 5.99 11.46 -14.77
CA ALA A 441 5.09 11.65 -15.91
C ALA A 441 4.63 13.11 -16.06
N ALA A 442 4.54 13.86 -14.97
CA ALA A 442 4.26 15.30 -14.96
C ALA A 442 5.49 16.18 -15.30
N GLY A 443 6.66 15.58 -15.57
CA GLY A 443 7.89 16.32 -15.88
C GLY A 443 8.57 16.95 -14.66
N VAL A 444 8.16 16.60 -13.43
CA VAL A 444 8.71 17.13 -12.17
C VAL A 444 9.26 16.00 -11.30
N PRO A 445 10.30 15.29 -11.77
CA PRO A 445 10.79 14.13 -11.07
C PRO A 445 11.41 14.45 -9.70
N ALA A 446 11.46 13.44 -8.84
CA ALA A 446 12.19 13.55 -7.59
C ALA A 446 13.71 13.76 -7.84
N PRO A 447 14.40 14.55 -6.99
CA PRO A 447 15.84 14.73 -7.07
C PRO A 447 16.58 13.44 -6.66
N LEU A 448 17.85 13.31 -7.07
CA LEU A 448 18.67 12.14 -6.71
C LEU A 448 18.95 12.04 -5.20
N SER A 449 18.91 13.15 -4.45
CA SER A 449 18.96 13.12 -2.98
C SER A 449 17.77 12.40 -2.34
N ALA A 450 16.70 12.18 -3.11
CA ALA A 450 15.51 11.44 -2.72
C ALA A 450 15.26 10.25 -3.68
N GLN A 451 16.35 9.61 -4.13
CA GLN A 451 16.27 8.50 -5.07
C GLN A 451 15.53 7.29 -4.49
N SER A 452 15.69 7.05 -3.19
CA SER A 452 14.90 6.10 -2.41
C SER A 452 14.15 6.84 -1.31
N VAL A 453 12.94 6.36 -1.00
CA VAL A 453 12.10 6.80 0.10
C VAL A 453 11.76 5.57 0.93
N PHE A 454 11.94 5.70 2.22
CA PHE A 454 11.67 4.69 3.23
C PHE A 454 10.57 5.22 4.16
N SER A 455 9.68 4.33 4.60
CA SER A 455 8.57 4.72 5.45
C SER A 455 8.20 3.63 6.47
N ALA A 456 8.21 3.99 7.74
CA ALA A 456 7.84 3.15 8.88
C ALA A 456 6.57 3.69 9.54
N MET A 457 5.41 3.19 9.09
CA MET A 457 4.11 3.86 9.27
C MET A 457 3.33 3.43 10.51
N LEU A 458 3.98 2.73 11.45
CA LEU A 458 3.37 2.44 12.75
C LEU A 458 3.46 3.63 13.72
N GLN A 459 4.47 4.48 13.59
CA GLN A 459 4.64 5.71 14.38
C GLN A 459 4.90 6.89 13.42
N PRO A 460 3.91 7.29 12.60
CA PRO A 460 4.09 8.31 11.56
C PRO A 460 4.31 9.74 12.09
N ASP A 461 4.17 9.94 13.39
CA ASP A 461 4.49 11.16 14.14
C ASP A 461 5.98 11.29 14.50
N SER A 462 6.75 10.22 14.34
CA SER A 462 8.20 10.25 14.52
C SER A 462 8.90 11.00 13.38
N SER A 463 9.93 11.79 13.70
CA SER A 463 10.76 12.48 12.71
C SER A 463 11.50 11.54 11.76
N GLY A 464 11.65 10.26 12.13
CA GLY A 464 12.24 9.20 11.30
C GLY A 464 11.21 8.32 10.60
N ALA A 465 9.92 8.66 10.64
CA ALA A 465 8.87 7.83 10.04
C ALA A 465 8.93 7.80 8.51
N VAL A 466 9.40 8.89 7.90
CA VAL A 466 9.69 8.99 6.46
C VAL A 466 11.06 9.60 6.31
N TRP A 467 11.92 8.96 5.53
CA TRP A 467 13.16 9.56 5.10
C TRP A 467 13.45 9.22 3.65
N ALA A 468 14.12 10.14 2.98
CA ALA A 468 14.57 9.95 1.61
C ALA A 468 16.09 10.03 1.57
N ALA A 469 16.70 9.26 0.67
CA ALA A 469 18.15 9.20 0.53
C ALA A 469 18.54 9.01 -0.94
N PRO A 470 19.77 9.39 -1.32
CA PRO A 470 20.37 8.88 -2.55
C PRO A 470 20.61 7.37 -2.43
N VAL A 471 20.64 6.68 -3.56
CA VAL A 471 21.17 5.31 -3.61
C VAL A 471 22.67 5.41 -3.86
N PRO A 472 23.53 4.95 -2.92
CA PRO A 472 24.98 4.97 -3.16
C PRO A 472 25.34 3.96 -4.26
N HIS A 473 26.38 4.26 -5.04
CA HIS A 473 26.99 3.26 -5.91
C HIS A 473 27.63 2.16 -5.05
N HIS A 474 27.60 0.92 -5.54
CA HIS A 474 28.24 -0.22 -4.88
C HIS A 474 29.13 -0.93 -5.90
N ASP A 475 30.41 -1.12 -5.57
CA ASP A 475 31.38 -1.71 -6.51
C ASP A 475 31.01 -3.17 -6.85
N ASP A 476 30.50 -3.91 -5.87
CA ASP A 476 29.97 -5.26 -6.06
C ASP A 476 28.51 -5.30 -6.57
N CYS A 477 28.04 -4.26 -7.27
CA CYS A 477 26.68 -4.22 -7.79
C CYS A 477 26.39 -5.44 -8.70
N PRO A 478 25.38 -6.29 -8.41
CA PRO A 478 25.07 -7.50 -9.19
C PRO A 478 24.54 -7.19 -10.60
N VAL A 479 24.16 -5.94 -10.85
CA VAL A 479 23.75 -5.45 -12.17
C VAL A 479 24.97 -4.96 -12.98
N ARG A 480 26.09 -4.64 -12.31
CA ARG A 480 27.29 -4.01 -12.90
C ARG A 480 26.95 -2.68 -13.58
N CYS A 481 26.19 -1.83 -12.89
CA CYS A 481 25.80 -0.53 -13.44
C CYS A 481 27.01 0.41 -13.58
N ARG A 482 26.97 1.29 -14.57
CA ARG A 482 27.99 2.34 -14.78
C ARG A 482 27.58 3.66 -14.14
N ALA A 483 27.13 3.63 -12.89
CA ALA A 483 26.81 4.89 -12.21
C ALA A 483 28.10 5.62 -11.88
N GLU A 484 28.11 6.94 -12.01
CA GLU A 484 29.19 7.76 -11.48
C GLU A 484 29.06 7.77 -9.95
N SER A 485 30.19 7.63 -9.23
CA SER A 485 30.22 7.79 -7.78
C SER A 485 29.79 9.22 -7.45
N ALA A 486 28.63 9.35 -6.79
CA ALA A 486 28.07 10.63 -6.37
C ALA A 486 28.83 11.27 -5.21
#